data_AF-A0A4S9BX33-F1
#
_entry.id   AF-A0A4S9BX33-F1
#
_cell.length_a   1.000
_cell.length_b   1.000
_cell.length_c   1.000
_cell.angle_alpha   90.00
_cell.angle_beta   90.00
_cell.angle_gamma   90.00
#
_symmetry.space_group_name_H-M   'P 1'
#
loop_
_entity.id
_entity.type
_entity.pdbx_description
1 polymer ?
#
loop_
_entity_poly.entity_id
_entity_poly.type
_entity_poly.pdbx_seq_one_letter_code
_entity_poly.pdbx_strand_id
1 'polypeptide(L)'
;MIFPHNAFTQWVRNGRKKSQRECKVLYIVLALGSIFAEDQYSSFAKHCVEKARHTVSAIVGDFSTLTIHARLLLANYYRLVGEDNMGWELSGLAFTAIGAMRLYHEDGYENLTDDSPQHFYGFSCEQLKECRRRTFWTALLVDRGQGLCRLVPCTMQLDLVRLRLPCNEQLYERGELSDVPVFDCALPNMGMPFVIESPTMAGPEACTVVVAALCTDVIALVHRQSHRPAELESESREAMIREVKVKLSEWGNNLPHHLRYSQQNLLRADQHGYARWFIDMHVFHHVSQIKASRALYFPSHQPIERQNCNTRLHAIRLLDMVCGLSELTLRGLLKDRDPTTLISSLLAYGIKVAIDVLYVGSAVTYTEHTVILIEHGVVALNNLAQSCAVGKVLGEHASAQLADVRARADHSFK
;
A
#
# COMPACT_ATOMS: atom_id res chain seq x y z
N MET A 1 2.48 8.24 6.21
CA MET A 1 2.94 7.28 7.24
C MET A 1 4.16 7.75 7.99
N ILE A 2 5.21 8.19 7.29
CA ILE A 2 6.53 8.37 7.91
C ILE A 2 6.49 9.41 9.03
N PHE A 3 5.86 10.56 8.82
CA PHE A 3 5.88 11.68 9.76
C PHE A 3 4.58 11.76 10.59
N PRO A 4 4.65 12.24 11.85
CA PRO A 4 3.46 12.61 12.62
C PRO A 4 2.91 13.88 11.98
N HIS A 5 1.67 13.81 11.47
CA HIS A 5 1.11 14.82 10.60
C HIS A 5 1.16 16.24 11.19
N ASN A 6 0.64 16.41 12.40
CA ASN A 6 0.48 17.71 13.06
C ASN A 6 1.84 18.25 13.49
N ALA A 7 2.66 17.42 14.14
CA ALA A 7 4.00 17.82 14.55
C ALA A 7 4.88 18.22 13.35
N PHE A 8 4.85 17.44 12.26
CA PHE A 8 5.60 17.77 11.04
C PHE A 8 5.10 19.07 10.40
N THR A 9 3.78 19.23 10.28
CA THR A 9 3.19 20.46 9.73
C THR A 9 3.55 21.69 10.57
N GLN A 10 3.52 21.55 11.89
CA GLN A 10 3.95 22.59 12.82
C GLN A 10 5.42 22.95 12.63
N TRP A 11 6.31 21.96 12.48
CA TRP A 11 7.72 22.19 12.18
C TRP A 11 7.93 22.87 10.82
N VAL A 12 7.19 22.46 9.78
CA VAL A 12 7.26 23.10 8.46
C VAL A 12 6.93 24.59 8.58
N ARG A 13 5.80 24.93 9.23
CA ARG A 13 5.29 26.30 9.37
C ARG A 13 6.14 27.18 10.29
N ASN A 14 6.55 26.63 11.45
CA ASN A 14 7.10 27.44 12.55
C ASN A 14 8.60 27.23 12.77
N GLY A 15 9.20 26.19 12.18
CA GLY A 15 10.61 25.85 12.35
C GLY A 15 11.53 26.90 11.73
N ARG A 16 12.19 27.69 12.59
CA ARG A 16 13.04 28.84 12.20
C ARG A 16 14.37 28.44 11.55
N LYS A 17 14.91 27.27 11.88
CA LYS A 17 16.15 26.73 11.30
C LYS A 17 15.88 25.32 10.79
N LYS A 18 16.17 25.08 9.51
CA LYS A 18 16.09 23.78 8.86
C LYS A 18 17.46 23.48 8.23
N SER A 19 18.00 22.30 8.50
CA SER A 19 19.25 21.84 7.91
C SER A 19 19.09 21.62 6.41
N GLN A 20 20.20 21.58 5.68
CA GLN A 20 20.18 21.30 4.24
C GLN A 20 19.53 19.94 3.93
N ARG A 21 19.75 18.91 4.77
CA ARG A 21 19.15 17.58 4.61
C ARG A 21 17.63 17.59 4.85
N GLU A 22 17.15 18.38 5.81
CA GLU A 22 15.71 18.54 6.03
C GLU A 22 15.04 19.31 4.89
N CYS A 23 15.68 20.37 4.39
CA CYS A 23 15.18 21.12 3.24
C CYS A 23 15.06 20.25 1.99
N LYS A 24 16.01 19.34 1.76
CA LYS A 24 15.98 18.33 0.69
C LYS A 24 14.72 17.47 0.76
N VAL A 25 14.39 16.93 1.93
CA VAL A 25 13.15 16.15 2.14
C VAL A 25 11.91 17.03 1.95
N LEU A 26 11.93 18.26 2.44
CA LEU A 26 10.82 19.21 2.28
C LEU A 26 10.52 19.52 0.81
N TYR A 27 11.54 19.75 -0.03
CA TYR A 27 11.34 19.95 -1.47
C TYR A 27 10.67 18.75 -2.13
N ILE A 28 11.01 17.52 -1.71
CA ILE A 28 10.38 16.29 -2.24
C ILE A 28 8.93 16.19 -1.77
N VAL A 29 8.63 16.50 -0.50
CA VAL A 29 7.26 16.54 0.02
C VAL A 29 6.42 17.56 -0.74
N LEU A 30 6.97 18.73 -1.04
CA LEU A 30 6.30 19.77 -1.83
C LEU A 30 6.14 19.34 -3.30
N ALA A 31 7.13 18.67 -3.88
CA ALA A 31 7.03 18.11 -5.24
C ALA A 31 5.92 17.05 -5.32
N LEU A 32 5.80 16.17 -4.32
CA LEU A 32 4.69 15.23 -4.20
C LEU A 32 3.34 15.95 -4.08
N GLY A 33 3.24 16.93 -3.19
CA GLY A 33 2.02 17.73 -3.03
C GLY A 33 1.64 18.47 -4.30
N SER A 34 2.62 18.85 -5.11
CA SER A 34 2.39 19.59 -6.35
C SER A 34 1.67 18.81 -7.45
N ILE A 35 1.69 17.47 -7.39
CA ILE A 35 0.90 16.61 -8.27
C ILE A 35 -0.60 16.87 -8.09
N PHE A 36 -0.99 17.28 -6.89
CA PHE A 36 -2.38 17.49 -6.48
C PHE A 36 -2.71 18.97 -6.27
N ALA A 37 -1.74 19.86 -6.46
CA ALA A 37 -1.95 21.28 -6.31
C ALA A 37 -2.60 21.87 -7.56
N GLU A 38 -3.42 22.89 -7.36
CA GLU A 38 -4.02 23.67 -8.46
C GLU A 38 -2.95 24.33 -9.35
N ASP A 39 -3.30 24.57 -10.61
CA ASP A 39 -2.41 25.12 -11.65
C ASP A 39 -1.72 26.43 -11.26
N GLN A 40 -2.33 27.21 -10.36
CA GLN A 40 -1.75 28.45 -9.81
C GLN A 40 -0.41 28.24 -9.11
N TYR A 41 -0.10 27.02 -8.65
CA TYR A 41 1.16 26.66 -8.01
C TYR A 41 2.17 25.96 -8.94
N SER A 42 1.87 25.86 -10.24
CA SER A 42 2.65 25.08 -11.21
C SER A 42 4.12 25.54 -11.38
N SER A 43 4.41 26.83 -11.25
CA SER A 43 5.79 27.34 -11.31
C SER A 43 6.62 26.91 -10.11
N PHE A 44 6.04 26.97 -8.91
CA PHE A 44 6.65 26.51 -7.67
C PHE A 44 6.80 24.99 -7.64
N ALA A 45 5.80 24.27 -8.15
CA ALA A 45 5.82 22.83 -8.36
C ALA A 45 7.06 22.41 -9.16
N LYS A 46 7.27 23.01 -10.34
CA LYS A 46 8.43 22.75 -11.20
C LYS A 46 9.75 23.00 -10.48
N HIS A 47 9.84 24.07 -9.69
CA HIS A 47 11.04 24.35 -8.90
C HIS A 47 11.32 23.28 -7.84
N CYS A 48 10.29 22.82 -7.13
CA CYS A 48 10.42 21.77 -6.11
C CYS A 48 10.87 20.45 -6.73
N VAL A 49 10.30 20.09 -7.88
CA VAL A 49 10.69 18.90 -8.65
C VAL A 49 12.16 18.98 -9.07
N GLU A 50 12.59 20.09 -9.64
CA GLU A 50 13.99 20.26 -10.08
C GLU A 50 14.97 20.14 -8.90
N LYS A 51 14.65 20.78 -7.77
CA LYS A 51 15.44 20.65 -6.53
C LYS A 51 15.46 19.21 -6.00
N ALA A 52 14.33 18.50 -6.05
CA ALA A 52 14.22 17.11 -5.62
C ALA A 52 15.09 16.18 -6.48
N ARG A 53 15.11 16.37 -7.81
CA ARG A 53 15.96 15.59 -8.73
C ARG A 53 17.44 15.80 -8.44
N HIS A 54 17.88 17.06 -8.40
CA HIS A 54 19.26 17.41 -8.06
C HIS A 54 19.71 16.86 -6.70
N THR A 55 18.79 16.90 -5.73
CA THR A 55 19.03 16.40 -4.38
C THR A 55 19.39 14.93 -4.38
N VAL A 56 18.65 14.10 -5.11
CA VAL A 56 18.83 12.65 -5.08
C VAL A 56 20.05 12.19 -5.86
N SER A 57 20.36 12.83 -7.00
CA SER A 57 21.62 12.57 -7.72
C SER A 57 22.86 12.87 -6.87
N ALA A 58 22.74 13.78 -5.90
CA ALA A 58 23.83 14.14 -5.00
C ALA A 58 23.94 13.24 -3.74
N ILE A 59 23.00 12.32 -3.51
CA ILE A 59 23.00 11.44 -2.32
C ILE A 59 23.49 10.04 -2.71
N VAL A 60 24.79 9.92 -2.94
CA VAL A 60 25.49 8.66 -3.19
C VAL A 60 26.31 8.30 -1.95
N GLY A 61 26.20 7.06 -1.47
CA GLY A 61 26.99 6.55 -0.34
C GLY A 61 26.63 7.07 1.06
N ASP A 62 25.74 8.07 1.19
CA ASP A 62 25.29 8.59 2.49
C ASP A 62 24.05 7.81 3.00
N PHE A 63 24.22 7.07 4.10
CA PHE A 63 23.15 6.31 4.76
C PHE A 63 22.64 7.08 5.98
N SER A 64 21.48 7.72 5.83
CA SER A 64 20.78 8.38 6.93
C SER A 64 19.27 8.17 6.81
N THR A 65 18.55 8.33 7.92
CA THR A 65 17.08 8.25 7.92
C THR A 65 16.47 9.28 6.95
N LEU A 66 17.02 10.49 6.89
CA LEU A 66 16.60 11.54 5.96
C LEU A 66 16.83 11.15 4.50
N THR A 67 17.94 10.47 4.19
CA THR A 67 18.20 9.93 2.85
C THR A 67 17.16 8.87 2.47
N ILE A 68 16.81 7.98 3.38
CA ILE A 68 15.80 6.94 3.15
C ILE A 68 14.45 7.60 2.89
N HIS A 69 14.06 8.60 3.69
CA HIS A 69 12.83 9.38 3.48
C HIS A 69 12.82 10.03 2.10
N ALA A 70 13.90 10.72 1.72
CA ALA A 70 14.03 11.35 0.42
C ALA A 70 13.84 10.34 -0.73
N ARG A 71 14.50 9.18 -0.66
CA ARG A 71 14.39 8.14 -1.69
C ARG A 71 12.99 7.53 -1.77
N LEU A 72 12.37 7.18 -0.64
CA LEU A 72 11.01 6.61 -0.61
C LEU A 72 9.96 7.60 -1.12
N LEU A 73 10.06 8.87 -0.71
CA LEU A 73 9.12 9.92 -1.13
C LEU A 73 9.30 10.24 -2.62
N LEU A 74 10.54 10.37 -3.10
CA LEU A 74 10.78 10.63 -4.51
C LEU A 74 10.43 9.42 -5.39
N ALA A 75 10.65 8.21 -4.89
CA ALA A 75 10.18 6.99 -5.55
C ALA A 75 8.65 7.00 -5.74
N ASN A 76 7.92 7.47 -4.74
CA ASN A 76 6.48 7.64 -4.84
C ASN A 76 6.09 8.73 -5.85
N TYR A 77 6.83 9.85 -5.88
CA TYR A 77 6.63 10.91 -6.87
C TYR A 77 6.77 10.37 -8.29
N TYR A 78 7.89 9.69 -8.58
CA TYR A 78 8.16 9.14 -9.90
C TYR A 78 7.12 8.13 -10.36
N ARG A 79 6.63 7.30 -9.44
CA ARG A 79 5.50 6.39 -9.72
C ARG A 79 4.24 7.16 -10.09
N LEU A 80 3.90 8.21 -9.36
CA LEU A 80 2.70 9.00 -9.64
C LEU A 80 2.79 9.76 -10.96
N VAL A 81 3.97 10.20 -11.39
CA VAL A 81 4.17 10.85 -12.70
C VAL A 81 4.47 9.87 -13.85
N GLY A 82 4.53 8.57 -13.57
CA GLY A 82 4.64 7.51 -14.59
C GLY A 82 6.06 7.09 -14.94
N GLU A 83 7.08 7.58 -14.24
CA GLU A 83 8.47 7.14 -14.36
C GLU A 83 8.76 5.97 -13.41
N ASP A 84 8.00 4.88 -13.55
CA ASP A 84 8.02 3.77 -12.60
C ASP A 84 9.41 3.13 -12.42
N ASN A 85 10.24 3.08 -13.47
CA ASN A 85 11.58 2.47 -13.39
C ASN A 85 12.51 3.27 -12.48
N MET A 86 12.42 4.61 -12.54
CA MET A 86 13.16 5.48 -11.62
C MET A 86 12.64 5.32 -10.20
N GLY A 87 11.31 5.23 -10.03
CA GLY A 87 10.71 4.96 -8.73
C GLY A 87 11.12 3.60 -8.14
N TRP A 88 11.28 2.58 -8.99
CA TRP A 88 11.78 1.25 -8.61
C TRP A 88 13.23 1.31 -8.12
N GLU A 89 14.13 1.91 -8.90
CA GLU A 89 15.55 2.05 -8.56
C GLU A 89 15.74 2.77 -7.22
N LEU A 90 15.04 3.89 -7.03
CA LEU A 90 15.09 4.65 -5.78
C LEU A 90 14.55 3.87 -4.58
N SER A 91 13.52 3.05 -4.78
CA SER A 91 13.01 2.16 -3.72
C SER A 91 14.07 1.12 -3.34
N GLY A 92 14.73 0.50 -4.33
CA GLY A 92 15.84 -0.43 -4.08
C GLY A 92 17.00 0.21 -3.30
N LEU A 93 17.41 1.42 -3.69
CA LEU A 93 18.44 2.18 -2.96
C LEU A 93 18.01 2.55 -1.53
N ALA A 94 16.70 2.74 -1.28
CA ALA A 94 16.18 2.93 0.07
C ALA A 94 16.22 1.63 0.87
N PHE A 95 15.88 0.48 0.27
CA PHE A 95 15.92 -0.84 0.92
C PHE A 95 17.35 -1.21 1.35
N THR A 96 18.34 -0.98 0.48
CA THR A 96 19.75 -1.19 0.81
C THR A 96 20.19 -0.33 1.99
N ALA A 97 19.79 0.95 2.00
CA ALA A 97 20.09 1.87 3.10
C ALA A 97 19.44 1.45 4.42
N ILE A 98 18.20 0.95 4.37
CA ILE A 98 17.49 0.38 5.53
C ILE A 98 18.26 -0.82 6.10
N GLY A 99 18.74 -1.72 5.24
CA GLY A 99 19.56 -2.86 5.63
C GLY A 99 20.86 -2.42 6.31
N ALA A 100 21.59 -1.49 5.70
CA ALA A 100 22.84 -0.94 6.23
C ALA A 100 22.65 -0.25 7.60
N MET A 101 21.53 0.44 7.79
CA MET A 101 21.18 1.11 9.05
C MET A 101 20.50 0.20 10.07
N ARG A 102 20.24 -1.08 9.74
CA ARG A 102 19.55 -2.06 10.59
C ARG A 102 18.21 -1.57 11.13
N LEU A 103 17.43 -0.82 10.34
CA LEU A 103 16.12 -0.29 10.78
C LEU A 103 15.05 -1.37 10.98
N TYR A 104 15.37 -2.64 10.72
CA TYR A 104 14.51 -3.80 10.95
C TYR A 104 14.63 -4.38 12.38
N HIS A 105 15.41 -3.76 13.28
CA HIS A 105 15.68 -4.25 14.63
C HIS A 105 15.57 -3.14 15.69
N GLU A 106 14.95 -3.40 16.85
CA GLU A 106 14.86 -2.45 17.99
C GLU A 106 16.21 -1.99 18.58
N ASP A 107 17.27 -2.78 18.43
CA ASP A 107 18.64 -2.37 18.81
C ASP A 107 19.36 -1.50 17.76
N GLY A 108 18.82 -1.35 16.54
CA GLY A 108 19.33 -0.38 15.55
C GLY A 108 19.25 1.10 16.00
N TYR A 109 18.78 1.30 17.23
CA TYR A 109 18.51 2.54 17.92
C TYR A 109 19.63 2.91 18.90
N GLU A 110 20.49 1.96 19.30
CA GLU A 110 21.48 2.14 20.37
C GLU A 110 22.66 3.05 19.97
N ASN A 111 22.93 3.22 18.68
CA ASN A 111 23.91 4.20 18.20
C ASN A 111 23.46 5.68 18.36
N LEU A 112 22.35 5.92 19.07
CA LEU A 112 21.87 7.24 19.47
C LEU A 112 22.39 7.66 20.86
N THR A 113 23.36 6.94 21.44
CA THR A 113 23.99 7.33 22.70
C THR A 113 24.72 8.68 22.57
N ASP A 114 24.13 9.65 23.26
CA ASP A 114 24.68 10.79 24.02
C ASP A 114 25.42 11.96 23.36
N ASP A 115 25.92 11.92 22.12
CA ASP A 115 26.77 13.04 21.64
C ASP A 115 26.32 13.81 20.38
N SER A 116 25.10 13.58 19.88
CA SER A 116 24.31 14.65 19.25
C SER A 116 22.89 14.16 18.93
N PRO A 117 21.86 14.61 19.67
CA PRO A 117 20.51 14.37 19.24
C PRO A 117 20.22 15.41 18.15
N GLN A 118 20.59 15.10 16.90
CA GLN A 118 20.05 15.83 15.76
C GLN A 118 18.56 15.52 15.69
N HIS A 119 17.77 16.29 16.44
CA HIS A 119 16.31 16.30 16.42
C HIS A 119 15.84 16.84 15.07
N PHE A 120 15.96 16.02 14.03
CA PHE A 120 15.46 16.38 12.72
C PHE A 120 13.93 16.46 12.75
N TYR A 121 13.38 17.42 12.02
CA TYR A 121 11.97 17.81 12.04
C TYR A 121 11.44 18.35 13.36
N GLY A 122 12.31 18.67 14.33
CA GLY A 122 11.89 19.16 15.65
C GLY A 122 11.08 18.14 16.46
N PHE A 123 11.23 16.86 16.16
CA PHE A 123 10.53 15.76 16.82
C PHE A 123 11.16 15.42 18.17
N SER A 124 10.34 14.91 19.11
CA SER A 124 10.81 14.32 20.36
C SER A 124 11.60 13.02 20.10
N CYS A 125 12.31 12.53 21.11
CA CYS A 125 13.03 11.25 21.03
C CYS A 125 12.07 10.10 20.64
N GLU A 126 10.92 10.00 21.28
CA GLU A 126 9.94 8.95 21.00
C GLU A 126 9.31 9.09 19.61
N GLN A 127 9.06 10.31 19.15
CA GLN A 127 8.65 10.55 17.77
C GLN A 127 9.72 10.11 16.77
N LEU A 128 11.00 10.34 17.06
CA LEU A 128 12.09 9.91 16.17
C LEU A 128 12.21 8.38 16.11
N LYS A 129 12.05 7.71 17.26
CA LYS A 129 12.01 6.24 17.33
C LYS A 129 10.87 5.68 16.48
N GLU A 130 9.67 6.20 16.66
CA GLU A 130 8.49 5.76 15.89
C GLU A 130 8.59 6.13 14.40
N CYS A 131 9.13 7.30 14.07
CA CYS A 131 9.41 7.72 12.70
C CYS A 131 10.32 6.72 11.98
N ARG A 132 11.36 6.21 12.66
CA ARG A 132 12.23 5.15 12.13
C ARG A 132 11.49 3.83 11.94
N ARG A 133 10.66 3.41 12.92
CA ARG A 133 9.79 2.22 12.75
C ARG A 133 8.93 2.33 11.50
N ARG A 134 8.19 3.43 11.41
CA ARG A 134 7.31 3.73 10.27
C ARG A 134 8.08 3.89 8.96
N THR A 135 9.36 4.26 8.99
CA THR A 135 10.22 4.26 7.80
C THR A 135 10.45 2.84 7.28
N PHE A 136 10.84 1.91 8.15
CA PHE A 136 10.98 0.50 7.79
C PHE A 136 9.64 -0.07 7.28
N TRP A 137 8.55 0.13 8.03
CA TRP A 137 7.24 -0.37 7.64
C TRP A 137 6.74 0.24 6.32
N THR A 138 7.05 1.52 6.05
CA THR A 138 6.73 2.14 4.74
C THR A 138 7.46 1.44 3.61
N ALA A 139 8.75 1.18 3.79
CA ALA A 139 9.55 0.48 2.80
C ALA A 139 9.04 -0.96 2.58
N LEU A 140 8.67 -1.66 3.64
CA LEU A 140 8.05 -2.98 3.55
C LEU A 140 6.76 -2.92 2.72
N LEU A 141 5.85 -1.99 3.01
CA LEU A 141 4.61 -1.84 2.24
C LEU A 141 4.89 -1.53 0.76
N VAL A 142 5.90 -0.71 0.46
CA VAL A 142 6.33 -0.43 -0.91
C VAL A 142 6.85 -1.70 -1.58
N ASP A 143 7.73 -2.47 -0.93
CA ASP A 143 8.29 -3.74 -1.44
C ASP A 143 7.19 -4.79 -1.69
N ARG A 144 6.22 -4.91 -0.77
CA ARG A 144 5.07 -5.83 -0.90
C ARG A 144 4.10 -5.40 -2.00
N GLY A 145 3.75 -4.12 -2.05
CA GLY A 145 2.89 -3.57 -3.11
C GLY A 145 3.54 -3.75 -4.48
N GLN A 146 4.83 -3.47 -4.59
CA GLN A 146 5.64 -3.70 -5.78
C GLN A 146 5.63 -5.17 -6.22
N GLY A 147 5.85 -6.11 -5.30
CA GLY A 147 5.81 -7.54 -5.59
C GLY A 147 4.44 -8.02 -6.05
N LEU A 148 3.35 -7.54 -5.44
CA LEU A 148 1.99 -7.84 -5.90
C LEU A 148 1.69 -7.24 -7.28
N CYS A 149 2.12 -6.01 -7.53
CA CYS A 149 1.86 -5.29 -8.78
C CYS A 149 2.61 -5.90 -9.96
N ARG A 150 3.91 -6.16 -9.78
CA ARG A 150 4.85 -6.55 -10.85
C ARG A 150 5.22 -8.03 -10.86
N LEU A 151 4.75 -8.82 -9.89
CA LEU A 151 5.10 -10.24 -9.72
C LEU A 151 6.61 -10.48 -9.60
N VAL A 152 7.29 -9.54 -8.96
CA VAL A 152 8.73 -9.59 -8.68
C VAL A 152 8.96 -10.05 -7.24
N PRO A 153 10.06 -10.78 -6.96
CA PRO A 153 10.39 -11.20 -5.60
C PRO A 153 10.51 -10.01 -4.65
N CYS A 154 10.01 -10.18 -3.43
CA CYS A 154 10.23 -9.19 -2.37
C CYS A 154 11.70 -9.15 -1.97
N THR A 155 12.22 -7.94 -1.75
CA THR A 155 13.61 -7.71 -1.36
C THR A 155 13.81 -7.87 0.14
N MET A 156 12.83 -7.44 0.94
CA MET A 156 12.92 -7.44 2.41
C MET A 156 12.52 -8.80 2.98
N GLN A 157 13.39 -9.36 3.82
CA GLN A 157 13.22 -10.65 4.49
C GLN A 157 12.49 -10.48 5.83
N LEU A 158 11.34 -11.16 6.00
CA LEU A 158 10.49 -11.02 7.20
C LEU A 158 11.08 -11.71 8.43
N ASP A 159 11.80 -12.81 8.22
CA ASP A 159 12.44 -13.64 9.25
C ASP A 159 13.51 -12.88 10.06
N LEU A 160 14.09 -11.84 9.47
CA LEU A 160 15.07 -10.97 10.12
C LEU A 160 14.44 -9.81 10.91
N VAL A 161 13.14 -9.55 10.75
CA VAL A 161 12.48 -8.38 11.36
C VAL A 161 12.26 -8.63 12.84
N ARG A 162 12.78 -7.74 13.68
CA ARG A 162 12.61 -7.70 15.14
C ARG A 162 12.29 -6.27 15.55
N LEU A 163 11.21 -5.74 14.97
CA LEU A 163 10.77 -4.35 15.10
C LEU A 163 9.35 -4.29 15.62
N ARG A 164 9.02 -3.34 16.49
CA ARG A 164 7.64 -3.12 16.93
C ARG A 164 6.76 -2.68 15.76
N LEU A 165 5.52 -3.16 15.75
CA LEU A 165 4.51 -2.67 14.82
C LEU A 165 4.24 -1.17 15.04
N PRO A 166 3.75 -0.43 14.03
CA PRO A 166 3.42 0.98 14.19
C PRO A 166 2.42 1.21 15.33
N CYS A 167 2.66 2.21 16.16
CA CYS A 167 1.67 2.66 17.13
C CYS A 167 0.56 3.47 16.45
N ASN A 168 -0.54 3.68 17.16
CA ASN A 168 -1.61 4.55 16.69
C ASN A 168 -1.11 6.00 16.48
N GLU A 169 -1.81 6.74 15.64
CA GLU A 169 -1.42 8.11 15.28
C GLU A 169 -1.41 9.09 16.47
N GLN A 170 -2.30 8.94 17.46
CA GLN A 170 -2.38 9.85 18.59
C GLN A 170 -1.14 9.78 19.50
N LEU A 171 -0.68 8.56 19.81
CA LEU A 171 0.56 8.35 20.56
C LEU A 171 1.75 8.90 19.80
N TYR A 172 1.79 8.67 18.49
CA TYR A 172 2.85 9.18 17.64
C TYR A 172 2.89 10.72 17.63
N GLU A 173 1.74 11.37 17.45
CA GLU A 173 1.63 12.83 17.46
C GLU A 173 2.04 13.46 18.79
N ARG A 174 1.73 12.81 19.91
CA ARG A 174 2.09 13.28 21.25
C ARG A 174 3.53 12.95 21.64
N GLY A 175 4.18 12.03 20.92
CA GLY A 175 5.50 11.52 21.28
C GLY A 175 5.49 10.73 22.59
N GLU A 176 4.42 9.98 22.82
CA GLU A 176 4.29 9.07 23.95
C GLU A 176 4.96 7.72 23.63
N LEU A 177 5.39 7.00 24.68
CA LEU A 177 6.01 5.69 24.54
C LEU A 177 5.01 4.68 23.95
N SER A 178 5.48 3.91 22.97
CA SER A 178 4.72 2.79 22.38
C SER A 178 5.11 1.48 23.05
N ASP A 179 4.11 0.74 23.54
CA ASP A 179 4.20 -0.62 24.08
C ASP A 179 3.70 -1.69 23.09
N VAL A 180 3.47 -1.30 21.83
CA VAL A 180 3.01 -2.20 20.77
C VAL A 180 3.97 -3.39 20.61
N PRO A 181 3.45 -4.62 20.41
CA PRO A 181 4.27 -5.82 20.32
C PRO A 181 5.30 -5.76 19.19
N VAL A 182 6.43 -6.46 19.42
CA VAL A 182 7.42 -6.75 18.38
C VAL A 182 6.78 -7.66 17.33
N PHE A 183 6.96 -7.32 16.06
CA PHE A 183 6.51 -8.15 14.96
C PHE A 183 7.26 -9.48 14.95
N ASP A 184 6.50 -10.56 14.83
CA ASP A 184 7.05 -11.90 14.67
C ASP A 184 6.26 -12.64 13.59
N CYS A 185 6.94 -12.92 12.47
CA CYS A 185 6.35 -13.65 11.36
C CYS A 185 6.17 -15.14 11.62
N ALA A 186 6.79 -15.70 12.67
CA ALA A 186 6.64 -17.10 13.05
C ALA A 186 5.38 -17.36 13.89
N LEU A 187 4.80 -16.32 14.50
CA LEU A 187 3.56 -16.45 15.28
C LEU A 187 2.35 -16.71 14.37
N PRO A 188 1.32 -17.43 14.87
CA PRO A 188 0.04 -17.58 14.17
C PRO A 188 -0.53 -16.22 13.77
N ASN A 189 -0.97 -16.09 12.52
CA ASN A 189 -1.45 -14.84 11.94
C ASN A 189 -0.49 -13.65 12.16
N MET A 190 0.82 -13.91 12.21
CA MET A 190 1.89 -12.91 12.38
C MET A 190 1.66 -11.96 13.57
N GLY A 191 1.08 -12.48 14.65
CA GLY A 191 0.82 -11.72 15.87
C GLY A 191 -0.44 -10.84 15.86
N MET A 192 -1.35 -10.99 14.87
CA MET A 192 -2.64 -10.27 14.85
C MET A 192 -3.44 -10.30 16.16
N PRO A 193 -3.53 -11.42 16.92
CA PRO A 193 -4.26 -11.43 18.18
C PRO A 193 -3.81 -10.34 19.16
N PHE A 194 -2.50 -10.08 19.24
CA PHE A 194 -1.95 -9.02 20.11
C PHE A 194 -2.28 -7.61 19.62
N VAL A 195 -2.41 -7.42 18.30
CA VAL A 195 -2.87 -6.16 17.70
C VAL A 195 -4.34 -5.90 18.06
N ILE A 196 -5.15 -6.96 18.13
CA ILE A 196 -6.59 -6.89 18.42
C ILE A 196 -6.85 -6.67 19.91
N GLU A 197 -6.03 -7.25 20.80
CA GLU A 197 -6.14 -7.12 22.25
C GLU A 197 -5.76 -5.72 22.76
N SER A 198 -4.91 -5.00 22.03
CA SER A 198 -4.47 -3.64 22.35
C SER A 198 -4.90 -2.60 21.31
N PRO A 199 -6.22 -2.45 21.02
CA PRO A 199 -6.71 -1.59 19.94
C PRO A 199 -6.50 -0.09 20.24
N THR A 200 -6.30 0.25 21.51
CA THR A 200 -5.92 1.60 21.92
C THR A 200 -4.47 1.92 21.60
N MET A 201 -3.61 0.94 21.32
CA MET A 201 -2.16 1.13 21.12
C MET A 201 -1.73 0.86 19.68
N ALA A 202 -2.30 -0.16 19.04
CA ALA A 202 -2.02 -0.51 17.64
C ALA A 202 -3.04 0.11 16.68
N GLY A 203 -2.56 0.86 15.70
CA GLY A 203 -3.40 1.50 14.68
C GLY A 203 -3.75 0.59 13.49
N PRO A 204 -4.66 1.03 12.60
CA PRO A 204 -4.95 0.39 11.31
C PRO A 204 -3.70 0.20 10.43
N GLU A 205 -2.66 1.01 10.63
CA GLU A 205 -1.33 0.87 10.05
C GLU A 205 -0.73 -0.51 10.35
N ALA A 206 -0.81 -0.97 11.61
CA ALA A 206 -0.29 -2.27 12.02
C ALA A 206 -1.04 -3.41 11.33
N CYS A 207 -2.36 -3.31 11.21
CA CYS A 207 -3.17 -4.27 10.46
C CYS A 207 -2.77 -4.32 8.97
N THR A 208 -2.49 -3.15 8.38
CA THR A 208 -2.02 -3.02 6.99
C THR A 208 -0.67 -3.71 6.80
N VAL A 209 0.27 -3.50 7.73
CA VAL A 209 1.58 -4.16 7.73
C VAL A 209 1.44 -5.67 7.80
N VAL A 210 0.60 -6.19 8.69
CA VAL A 210 0.44 -7.64 8.85
C VAL A 210 -0.15 -8.28 7.61
N VAL A 211 -1.19 -7.70 7.01
CA VAL A 211 -1.73 -8.26 5.76
C VAL A 211 -0.73 -8.16 4.61
N ALA A 212 0.03 -7.06 4.52
CA ALA A 212 1.09 -6.93 3.52
C ALA A 212 2.20 -7.98 3.71
N ALA A 213 2.53 -8.33 4.95
CA ALA A 213 3.48 -9.40 5.25
C ALA A 213 2.96 -10.78 4.81
N LEU A 214 1.67 -11.07 5.03
CA LEU A 214 1.02 -12.29 4.51
C LEU A 214 1.08 -12.39 2.97
N CYS A 215 1.16 -11.26 2.26
CA CYS A 215 1.28 -11.25 0.81
C CYS A 215 2.62 -11.85 0.32
N THR A 216 3.66 -11.92 1.16
CA THR A 216 4.96 -12.50 0.78
C THR A 216 4.83 -13.93 0.26
N ASP A 217 4.07 -14.75 0.98
CA ASP A 217 3.87 -16.16 0.59
C ASP A 217 3.14 -16.26 -0.76
N VAL A 218 2.16 -15.37 -1.00
CA VAL A 218 1.45 -15.28 -2.29
C VAL A 218 2.40 -14.91 -3.42
N ILE A 219 3.24 -13.89 -3.23
CA ILE A 219 4.20 -13.43 -4.25
C ILE A 219 5.21 -14.54 -4.55
N ALA A 220 5.74 -15.19 -3.53
CA ALA A 220 6.67 -16.32 -3.67
C ALA A 220 6.02 -17.50 -4.42
N LEU A 221 4.77 -17.83 -4.09
CA LEU A 221 3.98 -18.85 -4.79
C LEU A 221 3.85 -18.53 -6.27
N VAL A 222 3.36 -17.33 -6.62
CA VAL A 222 3.14 -16.93 -8.01
C VAL A 222 4.45 -16.88 -8.80
N HIS A 223 5.55 -16.37 -8.22
CA HIS A 223 6.84 -16.31 -8.89
C HIS A 223 7.43 -17.71 -9.17
N ARG A 224 7.35 -18.63 -8.19
CA ARG A 224 7.82 -20.01 -8.35
C ARG A 224 7.03 -20.77 -9.43
N GLN A 225 5.76 -20.44 -9.63
CA GLN A 225 4.93 -21.04 -10.67
C GLN A 225 5.41 -20.73 -12.08
N SER A 226 5.88 -19.52 -12.33
CA SER A 226 6.37 -19.12 -13.66
C SER A 226 7.62 -19.89 -14.11
N HIS A 227 8.27 -20.65 -13.23
CA HIS A 227 9.60 -21.22 -13.46
C HIS A 227 9.74 -22.72 -13.15
N ARG A 228 8.66 -23.45 -12.78
CA ARG A 228 8.74 -24.90 -12.44
C ARG A 228 7.83 -25.77 -13.32
N PRO A 229 8.32 -26.94 -13.80
CA PRO A 229 7.51 -27.90 -14.56
C PRO A 229 6.40 -28.51 -13.69
N ALA A 230 5.22 -28.70 -14.28
CA ALA A 230 3.96 -28.95 -13.59
C ALA A 230 3.84 -30.33 -12.89
N GLU A 231 4.73 -31.28 -13.21
CA GLU A 231 4.50 -32.71 -12.96
C GLU A 231 5.13 -33.25 -11.67
N LEU A 232 6.04 -32.52 -11.01
CA LEU A 232 6.87 -33.09 -9.93
C LEU A 232 6.37 -32.82 -8.50
N GLU A 233 5.49 -31.83 -8.24
CA GLU A 233 5.15 -31.42 -6.86
C GLU A 233 3.71 -30.85 -6.69
N SER A 234 2.70 -31.41 -7.36
CA SER A 234 1.34 -30.81 -7.34
C SER A 234 0.72 -30.76 -5.93
N GLU A 235 0.87 -31.82 -5.13
CA GLU A 235 0.25 -31.92 -3.79
C GLU A 235 0.85 -30.96 -2.76
N SER A 236 2.19 -30.86 -2.70
CA SER A 236 2.90 -29.92 -1.81
C SER A 236 2.56 -28.47 -2.13
N ARG A 237 2.43 -28.14 -3.42
CA ARG A 237 2.00 -26.83 -3.90
C ARG A 237 0.55 -26.51 -3.53
N GLU A 238 -0.37 -27.45 -3.72
CA GLU A 238 -1.75 -27.26 -3.31
C GLU A 238 -1.87 -27.04 -1.79
N ALA A 239 -1.10 -27.78 -0.99
CA ALA A 239 -1.06 -27.60 0.46
C ALA A 239 -0.59 -26.19 0.82
N MET A 240 0.50 -25.69 0.20
CA MET A 240 1.01 -24.34 0.43
C MET A 240 0.01 -23.26 0.05
N ILE A 241 -0.69 -23.39 -1.08
CA ILE A 241 -1.72 -22.41 -1.48
C ILE A 241 -2.92 -22.46 -0.52
N ARG A 242 -3.36 -23.66 -0.11
CA ARG A 242 -4.43 -23.80 0.88
C ARG A 242 -4.05 -23.12 2.19
N GLU A 243 -2.82 -23.32 2.68
CA GLU A 243 -2.31 -22.69 3.89
C GLU A 243 -2.36 -21.16 3.79
N VAL A 244 -1.86 -20.59 2.70
CA VAL A 244 -1.86 -19.13 2.49
C VAL A 244 -3.29 -18.58 2.42
N LYS A 245 -4.22 -19.27 1.75
CA LYS A 245 -5.63 -18.87 1.71
C LYS A 245 -6.28 -18.91 3.09
N VAL A 246 -5.98 -19.93 3.90
CA VAL A 246 -6.46 -20.04 5.28
C VAL A 246 -5.95 -18.86 6.11
N LYS A 247 -4.65 -18.58 6.10
CA LYS A 247 -4.05 -17.43 6.81
C LYS A 247 -4.71 -16.10 6.42
N LEU A 248 -4.93 -15.87 5.11
CA LEU A 248 -5.60 -14.66 4.63
C LEU A 248 -7.06 -14.59 5.09
N SER A 249 -7.80 -15.70 5.09
CA SER A 249 -9.19 -15.76 5.57
C SER A 249 -9.29 -15.55 7.09
N GLU A 250 -8.40 -16.16 7.86
CA GLU A 250 -8.30 -15.98 9.30
C GLU A 250 -8.01 -14.52 9.66
N TRP A 251 -7.06 -13.88 8.98
CA TRP A 251 -6.79 -12.45 9.14
C TRP A 251 -8.07 -11.63 8.97
N GLY A 252 -8.84 -11.86 7.91
CA GLY A 252 -10.07 -11.10 7.63
C GLY A 252 -11.17 -11.35 8.67
N ASN A 253 -11.31 -12.59 9.14
CA ASN A 253 -12.30 -12.97 10.14
C ASN A 253 -11.97 -12.40 11.54
N ASN A 254 -10.68 -12.30 11.85
CA ASN A 254 -10.19 -11.79 13.12
C ASN A 254 -10.17 -10.26 13.20
N LEU A 255 -10.45 -9.54 12.10
CA LEU A 255 -10.53 -8.08 12.15
C LEU A 255 -11.61 -7.60 13.14
N PRO A 256 -11.28 -6.62 14.00
CA PRO A 256 -12.26 -5.94 14.85
C PRO A 256 -13.40 -5.34 14.04
N HIS A 257 -14.60 -5.26 14.62
CA HIS A 257 -15.79 -4.75 13.91
C HIS A 257 -15.61 -3.37 13.26
N HIS A 258 -14.79 -2.49 13.84
CA HIS A 258 -14.53 -1.15 13.31
C HIS A 258 -13.51 -1.13 12.15
N LEU A 259 -12.74 -2.21 11.97
CA LEU A 259 -11.79 -2.40 10.86
C LEU A 259 -12.31 -3.32 9.75
N ARG A 260 -13.49 -3.91 9.93
CA ARG A 260 -14.16 -4.64 8.83
C ARG A 260 -14.72 -3.65 7.81
N TYR A 261 -14.62 -3.99 6.53
CA TYR A 261 -15.14 -3.13 5.48
C TYR A 261 -16.65 -2.91 5.63
N SER A 262 -17.04 -1.64 5.73
CA SER A 262 -18.40 -1.15 5.53
C SER A 262 -18.32 0.34 5.18
N GLN A 263 -19.30 0.88 4.48
CA GLN A 263 -19.33 2.33 4.19
C GLN A 263 -19.31 3.17 5.47
N GLN A 264 -20.00 2.70 6.53
CA GLN A 264 -19.98 3.37 7.84
C GLN A 264 -18.59 3.37 8.48
N ASN A 265 -17.86 2.25 8.42
CA ASN A 265 -16.50 2.19 8.95
C ASN A 265 -15.51 2.98 8.09
N LEU A 266 -15.72 3.07 6.78
CA LEU A 266 -14.93 3.95 5.91
C LEU A 266 -15.12 5.43 6.30
N LEU A 267 -16.36 5.87 6.54
CA LEU A 267 -16.64 7.21 7.05
C LEU A 267 -16.00 7.46 8.42
N ARG A 268 -16.04 6.47 9.32
CA ARG A 268 -15.34 6.57 10.61
C ARG A 268 -13.83 6.67 10.41
N ALA A 269 -13.27 5.86 9.52
CA ALA A 269 -11.84 5.87 9.22
C ALA A 269 -11.38 7.22 8.67
N ASP A 270 -12.21 7.85 7.84
CA ASP A 270 -12.00 9.20 7.32
C ASP A 270 -12.05 10.25 8.44
N GLN A 271 -13.07 10.21 9.29
CA GLN A 271 -13.20 11.11 10.45
C GLN A 271 -12.03 11.05 11.42
N HIS A 272 -11.37 9.89 11.52
CA HIS A 272 -10.22 9.68 12.39
C HIS A 272 -8.87 9.76 11.65
N GLY A 273 -8.86 10.13 10.37
CA GLY A 273 -7.65 10.39 9.60
C GLY A 273 -6.85 9.16 9.14
N TYR A 274 -7.45 7.97 9.15
CA TYR A 274 -6.79 6.71 8.76
C TYR A 274 -7.45 5.99 7.57
N ALA A 275 -8.37 6.64 6.85
CA ALA A 275 -9.08 6.06 5.71
C ALA A 275 -8.16 5.41 4.66
N ARG A 276 -6.99 6.00 4.38
CA ARG A 276 -6.02 5.40 3.46
C ARG A 276 -5.56 4.02 3.91
N TRP A 277 -5.19 3.85 5.18
CA TRP A 277 -4.77 2.56 5.74
C TRP A 277 -5.88 1.53 5.67
N PHE A 278 -7.10 1.97 6.01
CA PHE A 278 -8.29 1.16 5.92
C PHE A 278 -8.54 0.65 4.50
N ILE A 279 -8.34 1.49 3.47
CA ILE A 279 -8.45 1.08 2.07
C ILE A 279 -7.30 0.15 1.69
N ASP A 280 -6.05 0.56 1.94
CA ASP A 280 -4.86 -0.19 1.51
C ASP A 280 -4.83 -1.61 2.12
N MET A 281 -5.23 -1.80 3.39
CA MET A 281 -5.31 -3.14 4.00
C MET A 281 -6.33 -4.05 3.31
N HIS A 282 -7.49 -3.51 2.92
CA HIS A 282 -8.51 -4.27 2.20
C HIS A 282 -8.08 -4.57 0.76
N VAL A 283 -7.38 -3.65 0.11
CA VAL A 283 -6.79 -3.89 -1.22
C VAL A 283 -5.74 -4.99 -1.14
N PHE A 284 -4.80 -4.94 -0.18
CA PHE A 284 -3.82 -6.00 0.04
C PHE A 284 -4.49 -7.37 0.24
N HIS A 285 -5.51 -7.43 1.09
CA HIS A 285 -6.25 -8.65 1.36
C HIS A 285 -6.92 -9.22 0.09
N HIS A 286 -7.71 -8.41 -0.62
CA HIS A 286 -8.45 -8.87 -1.78
C HIS A 286 -7.57 -9.22 -2.98
N VAL A 287 -6.54 -8.41 -3.26
CA VAL A 287 -5.58 -8.70 -4.34
C VAL A 287 -4.82 -9.98 -4.04
N SER A 288 -4.43 -10.22 -2.78
CA SER A 288 -3.75 -11.44 -2.37
C SER A 288 -4.63 -12.67 -2.50
N GLN A 289 -5.88 -12.58 -2.06
CA GLN A 289 -6.86 -13.65 -2.25
C GLN A 289 -7.09 -13.98 -3.73
N ILE A 290 -7.18 -12.96 -4.59
CA ILE A 290 -7.28 -13.12 -6.05
C ILE A 290 -6.04 -13.84 -6.58
N LYS A 291 -4.83 -13.37 -6.26
CA LYS A 291 -3.57 -13.93 -6.78
C LYS A 291 -3.34 -15.36 -6.31
N ALA A 292 -3.54 -15.65 -5.01
CA ALA A 292 -3.42 -17.00 -4.45
C ALA A 292 -4.45 -17.96 -5.08
N SER A 293 -5.66 -17.47 -5.34
CA SER A 293 -6.71 -18.20 -6.02
C SER A 293 -6.32 -18.56 -7.46
N ARG A 294 -5.78 -17.61 -8.23
CA ARG A 294 -5.32 -17.87 -9.61
C ARG A 294 -4.09 -18.79 -9.66
N ALA A 295 -3.33 -18.89 -8.58
CA ALA A 295 -2.17 -19.76 -8.49
C ALA A 295 -2.54 -21.27 -8.63
N LEU A 296 -3.83 -21.65 -8.52
CA LEU A 296 -4.30 -23.04 -8.59
C LEU A 296 -4.71 -23.53 -10.01
N TYR A 297 -4.54 -22.72 -11.07
CA TYR A 297 -5.02 -23.07 -12.43
C TYR A 297 -4.28 -24.23 -13.14
N PHE A 298 -3.23 -24.80 -12.57
CA PHE A 298 -2.57 -26.03 -13.07
C PHE A 298 -3.16 -27.26 -12.38
N PRO A 299 -3.23 -28.43 -13.06
CA PRO A 299 -4.34 -29.38 -12.96
C PRO A 299 -4.55 -29.83 -11.51
N SER A 300 -5.41 -29.11 -10.80
CA SER A 300 -5.82 -29.43 -9.44
C SER A 300 -7.13 -30.19 -9.53
N HIS A 301 -7.34 -31.09 -8.58
CA HIS A 301 -8.57 -31.89 -8.49
C HIS A 301 -9.80 -31.07 -8.05
N GLN A 302 -9.66 -29.75 -7.86
CA GLN A 302 -10.78 -28.87 -7.53
C GLN A 302 -11.54 -28.46 -8.81
N PRO A 303 -12.89 -28.40 -8.77
CA PRO A 303 -13.66 -27.92 -9.90
C PRO A 303 -13.23 -26.48 -10.25
N ILE A 304 -12.84 -26.27 -11.52
CA ILE A 304 -12.47 -24.95 -12.10
C ILE A 304 -13.51 -23.88 -11.72
N GLU A 305 -14.78 -24.28 -11.62
CA GLU A 305 -15.91 -23.46 -11.17
C GLU A 305 -15.74 -22.86 -9.76
N ARG A 306 -15.38 -23.65 -8.74
CA ARG A 306 -15.20 -23.15 -7.35
C ARG A 306 -14.02 -22.16 -7.25
N GLN A 307 -13.00 -22.36 -8.07
CA GLN A 307 -11.82 -21.50 -8.10
C GLN A 307 -12.10 -20.17 -8.81
N ASN A 308 -12.93 -20.20 -9.85
CA ASN A 308 -13.47 -19.01 -10.50
C ASN A 308 -14.39 -18.23 -9.54
N CYS A 309 -15.21 -18.91 -8.72
CA CYS A 309 -16.09 -18.26 -7.74
C CYS A 309 -15.33 -17.43 -6.70
N ASN A 310 -14.26 -17.97 -6.09
CA ASN A 310 -13.51 -17.25 -5.06
C ASN A 310 -12.78 -16.02 -5.61
N THR A 311 -12.11 -16.17 -6.76
CA THR A 311 -11.42 -15.06 -7.43
C THR A 311 -12.41 -13.95 -7.78
N ARG A 312 -13.57 -14.32 -8.34
CA ARG A 312 -14.65 -13.41 -8.70
C ARG A 312 -15.27 -12.73 -7.48
N LEU A 313 -15.50 -13.45 -6.38
CA LEU A 313 -16.01 -12.89 -5.13
C LEU A 313 -15.13 -11.76 -4.61
N HIS A 314 -13.81 -11.97 -4.56
CA HIS A 314 -12.89 -10.95 -4.09
C HIS A 314 -12.74 -9.77 -5.06
N ALA A 315 -12.86 -9.99 -6.37
CA ALA A 315 -12.92 -8.92 -7.36
C ALA A 315 -14.17 -8.06 -7.18
N ILE A 316 -15.34 -8.69 -6.99
CA ILE A 316 -16.61 -8.00 -6.71
C ILE A 316 -16.49 -7.16 -5.44
N ARG A 317 -16.05 -7.75 -4.32
CA ARG A 317 -15.90 -7.03 -3.04
C ARG A 317 -14.96 -5.83 -3.12
N LEU A 318 -13.87 -5.94 -3.90
CA LEU A 318 -12.96 -4.82 -4.14
C LEU A 318 -13.64 -3.70 -4.93
N LEU A 319 -14.36 -4.02 -6.01
CA LEU A 319 -15.07 -3.01 -6.80
C LEU A 319 -16.27 -2.41 -6.07
N ASP A 320 -17.00 -3.19 -5.26
CA ASP A 320 -18.05 -2.68 -4.37
C ASP A 320 -17.46 -1.63 -3.41
N MET A 321 -16.27 -1.90 -2.87
CA MET A 321 -15.57 -0.95 -2.02
C MET A 321 -15.24 0.35 -2.75
N VAL A 322 -14.79 0.25 -4.00
CA VAL A 322 -14.47 1.40 -4.85
C VAL A 322 -15.73 2.19 -5.21
N CYS A 323 -16.85 1.52 -5.50
CA CYS A 323 -18.14 2.16 -5.73
C CYS A 323 -18.57 2.95 -4.48
N GLY A 324 -18.52 2.33 -3.30
CA GLY A 324 -18.84 3.01 -2.05
C GLY A 324 -17.94 4.22 -1.78
N LEU A 325 -16.64 4.13 -2.10
CA LEU A 325 -15.73 5.27 -2.01
C LEU A 325 -16.12 6.42 -2.96
N SER A 326 -16.42 6.11 -4.22
CA SER A 326 -16.89 7.09 -5.20
C SER A 326 -18.20 7.75 -4.79
N GLU A 327 -19.17 6.98 -4.28
CA GLU A 327 -20.45 7.50 -3.79
C GLU A 327 -20.28 8.49 -2.62
N LEU A 328 -19.45 8.12 -1.63
CA LEU A 328 -19.18 8.99 -0.48
C LEU A 328 -18.43 10.27 -0.87
N THR A 329 -17.53 10.17 -1.86
CA THR A 329 -16.80 11.31 -2.41
C THR A 329 -17.75 12.25 -3.15
N LEU A 330 -18.63 11.71 -3.99
CA LEU A 330 -19.60 12.47 -4.79
C LEU A 330 -20.64 13.18 -3.91
N ARG A 331 -21.00 12.58 -2.76
CA ARG A 331 -21.89 13.18 -1.75
C ARG A 331 -21.20 14.19 -0.83
N GLY A 332 -19.88 14.39 -0.95
CA GLY A 332 -19.12 15.28 -0.07
C GLY A 332 -19.12 14.86 1.40
N LEU A 333 -19.29 13.56 1.69
CA LEU A 333 -19.40 13.05 3.06
C LEU A 333 -18.06 12.73 3.71
N LEU A 334 -16.98 12.69 2.92
CA LEU A 334 -15.61 12.55 3.41
C LEU A 334 -15.11 13.94 3.84
N LYS A 335 -14.75 14.05 5.12
CA LYS A 335 -14.52 15.31 5.85
C LYS A 335 -13.10 15.85 5.71
N ASP A 336 -12.11 15.02 5.38
CA ASP A 336 -10.71 15.42 5.51
C ASP A 336 -9.89 15.11 4.24
N ARG A 337 -9.50 16.20 3.55
CA ARG A 337 -8.41 16.31 2.56
C ARG A 337 -8.68 15.71 1.19
N ASP A 338 -7.95 16.26 0.21
CA ASP A 338 -8.07 15.99 -1.22
C ASP A 338 -8.41 14.52 -1.53
N PRO A 339 -9.30 14.24 -2.51
CA PRO A 339 -9.60 12.90 -3.01
C PRO A 339 -8.34 12.05 -3.24
N THR A 340 -7.23 12.73 -3.52
CA THR A 340 -5.88 12.23 -3.80
C THR A 340 -5.16 11.58 -2.61
N THR A 341 -5.61 11.82 -1.37
CA THR A 341 -5.05 11.17 -0.17
C THR A 341 -5.45 9.70 -0.02
N LEU A 342 -6.61 9.34 -0.60
CA LEU A 342 -7.11 7.95 -0.67
C LEU A 342 -6.62 7.23 -1.93
N ILE A 343 -6.08 7.98 -2.89
CA ILE A 343 -5.53 7.46 -4.14
C ILE A 343 -4.13 6.89 -3.88
N SER A 344 -4.02 5.57 -3.93
CA SER A 344 -2.75 4.86 -3.92
C SER A 344 -2.53 4.13 -5.25
N SER A 345 -1.27 4.00 -5.67
CA SER A 345 -0.92 3.15 -6.82
C SER A 345 -1.34 1.69 -6.60
N LEU A 346 -1.39 1.25 -5.35
CA LEU A 346 -1.90 -0.05 -4.95
C LEU A 346 -3.41 -0.17 -5.22
N LEU A 347 -4.21 0.84 -4.85
CA LEU A 347 -5.65 0.86 -5.16
C LEU A 347 -5.91 0.83 -6.67
N ALA A 348 -5.18 1.66 -7.44
CA ALA A 348 -5.29 1.68 -8.90
C ALA A 348 -5.00 0.30 -9.50
N TYR A 349 -3.95 -0.37 -9.03
CA TYR A 349 -3.63 -1.73 -9.42
C TYR A 349 -4.71 -2.73 -9.02
N GLY A 350 -5.22 -2.63 -7.78
CA GLY A 350 -6.29 -3.48 -7.26
C GLY A 350 -7.56 -3.41 -8.12
N ILE A 351 -7.97 -2.19 -8.50
CA ILE A 351 -9.09 -1.96 -9.41
C ILE A 351 -8.85 -2.67 -10.75
N LYS A 352 -7.67 -2.45 -11.36
CA LYS A 352 -7.32 -3.12 -12.62
C LYS A 352 -7.37 -4.64 -12.50
N VAL A 353 -6.82 -5.22 -11.43
CA VAL A 353 -6.83 -6.68 -11.21
C VAL A 353 -8.25 -7.21 -11.07
N ALA A 354 -9.12 -6.50 -10.37
CA ALA A 354 -10.52 -6.89 -10.22
C ALA A 354 -11.27 -6.82 -11.57
N ILE A 355 -11.06 -5.76 -12.36
CA ILE A 355 -11.62 -5.63 -13.72
C ILE A 355 -11.16 -6.79 -14.60
N ASP A 356 -9.86 -7.11 -14.63
CA ASP A 356 -9.35 -8.24 -15.42
C ASP A 356 -10.01 -9.57 -15.05
N VAL A 357 -10.21 -9.83 -13.76
CA VAL A 357 -10.86 -11.05 -13.28
C VAL A 357 -12.30 -11.12 -13.76
N LEU A 358 -13.05 -10.02 -13.66
CA LEU A 358 -14.44 -9.96 -14.10
C LEU A 358 -14.58 -9.99 -15.62
N TYR A 359 -13.62 -9.42 -16.35
CA TYR A 359 -13.54 -9.41 -17.81
C TYR A 359 -13.23 -10.80 -18.40
N VAL A 360 -12.35 -11.59 -17.76
CA VAL A 360 -11.99 -12.94 -18.21
C VAL A 360 -13.00 -13.98 -17.73
N GLY A 361 -13.47 -13.87 -16.47
CA GLY A 361 -14.40 -14.83 -15.86
C GLY A 361 -15.84 -14.75 -16.36
N SER A 362 -16.14 -13.83 -17.27
CA SER A 362 -17.47 -13.56 -17.82
C SER A 362 -17.76 -14.26 -19.16
N ALA A 363 -16.89 -15.16 -19.62
CA ALA A 363 -17.06 -15.88 -20.88
C ALA A 363 -18.35 -16.73 -20.99
N VAL A 364 -19.19 -16.80 -19.93
CA VAL A 364 -20.39 -17.64 -19.88
C VAL A 364 -21.70 -16.87 -19.67
N THR A 365 -21.75 -15.74 -18.94
CA THR A 365 -22.89 -14.79 -18.89
C THR A 365 -22.50 -13.52 -18.11
N TYR A 366 -22.67 -12.33 -18.68
CA TYR A 366 -22.57 -11.08 -17.92
C TYR A 366 -23.86 -10.85 -17.11
N THR A 367 -23.73 -10.59 -15.81
CA THR A 367 -24.84 -9.99 -15.06
C THR A 367 -24.76 -8.47 -15.18
N GLU A 368 -25.90 -7.79 -15.20
CA GLU A 368 -25.99 -6.32 -15.19
C GLU A 368 -25.11 -5.71 -14.08
N HIS A 369 -25.17 -6.32 -12.89
CA HIS A 369 -24.31 -5.96 -11.75
C HIS A 369 -22.81 -5.99 -12.07
N THR A 370 -22.33 -6.98 -12.84
CA THR A 370 -20.90 -7.08 -13.20
C THR A 370 -20.48 -5.95 -14.11
N VAL A 371 -21.33 -5.57 -15.06
CA VAL A 371 -21.07 -4.46 -15.99
C VAL A 371 -20.99 -3.15 -15.21
N ILE A 372 -21.96 -2.90 -14.33
CA ILE A 372 -21.99 -1.71 -13.45
C ILE A 372 -20.71 -1.61 -12.61
N LEU A 373 -20.23 -2.71 -12.03
CA LEU A 373 -19.00 -2.70 -11.25
C LEU A 373 -17.76 -2.38 -12.09
N ILE A 374 -17.66 -2.94 -13.30
CA ILE A 374 -16.55 -2.62 -14.23
C ILE A 374 -16.62 -1.15 -14.63
N GLU A 375 -17.81 -0.63 -14.93
CA GLU A 375 -18.02 0.79 -15.27
C GLU A 375 -17.56 1.72 -14.15
N HIS A 376 -17.99 1.49 -12.92
CA HIS A 376 -17.54 2.27 -11.78
C HIS A 376 -16.03 2.14 -11.54
N GLY A 377 -15.45 0.96 -11.72
CA GLY A 377 -14.00 0.76 -11.66
C GLY A 377 -13.25 1.58 -12.71
N VAL A 378 -13.74 1.62 -13.95
CA VAL A 378 -13.18 2.43 -15.04
C VAL A 378 -13.29 3.92 -14.73
N VAL A 379 -14.47 4.37 -14.26
CA VAL A 379 -14.67 5.76 -13.84
C VAL A 379 -13.70 6.13 -12.71
N ALA A 380 -13.53 5.26 -11.72
CA ALA A 380 -12.57 5.47 -10.65
C ALA A 380 -11.15 5.62 -11.20
N LEU A 381 -10.69 4.72 -12.08
CA LEU A 381 -9.37 4.82 -12.73
C LEU A 381 -9.20 6.11 -13.56
N ASN A 382 -10.24 6.54 -14.27
CA ASN A 382 -10.21 7.77 -15.06
C ASN A 382 -10.18 9.01 -14.16
N ASN A 383 -10.84 8.98 -13.01
CA ASN A 383 -10.68 10.02 -11.99
C ASN A 383 -9.24 10.02 -11.44
N LEU A 384 -8.63 8.84 -11.22
CA LEU A 384 -7.21 8.75 -10.86
C LEU A 384 -6.30 9.33 -11.97
N ALA A 385 -6.66 9.14 -13.24
CA ALA A 385 -5.89 9.61 -14.39
C ALA A 385 -5.76 11.13 -14.45
N GLN A 386 -6.71 11.87 -13.86
CA GLN A 386 -6.64 13.33 -13.76
C GLN A 386 -5.49 13.78 -12.84
N SER A 387 -5.09 12.93 -11.88
CA SER A 387 -4.08 13.28 -10.88
C SER A 387 -2.78 12.49 -10.99
N CYS A 388 -2.75 11.36 -11.70
CA CYS A 388 -1.52 10.54 -11.80
C CYS A 388 -1.45 9.72 -13.10
N ALA A 389 -0.24 9.48 -13.58
CA ALA A 389 0.02 8.73 -14.81
C ALA A 389 -0.36 7.24 -14.69
N VAL A 390 -0.23 6.65 -13.50
CA VAL A 390 -0.67 5.25 -13.26
C VAL A 390 -2.17 5.10 -13.53
N GLY A 391 -2.98 6.06 -13.07
CA GLY A 391 -4.42 6.09 -13.35
C GLY A 391 -4.68 6.16 -14.85
N LYS A 392 -3.91 6.97 -15.58
CA LYS A 392 -4.04 7.12 -17.04
C LYS A 392 -3.78 5.82 -17.79
N VAL A 393 -2.63 5.19 -17.57
CA VAL A 393 -2.26 3.95 -18.27
C VAL A 393 -3.26 2.82 -17.96
N LEU A 394 -3.65 2.67 -16.69
CA LEU A 394 -4.59 1.62 -16.29
C LEU A 394 -6.02 1.92 -16.76
N GLY A 395 -6.44 3.18 -16.75
CA GLY A 395 -7.75 3.63 -17.21
C GLY A 395 -7.96 3.44 -18.71
N GLU A 396 -6.94 3.71 -19.54
CA GLU A 396 -6.98 3.45 -20.98
C GLU A 396 -7.22 1.96 -21.28
N HIS A 397 -6.47 1.07 -20.62
CA HIS A 397 -6.64 -0.39 -20.77
C HIS A 397 -8.03 -0.85 -20.29
N ALA A 398 -8.46 -0.39 -19.12
CA ALA A 398 -9.74 -0.79 -18.53
C ALA A 398 -10.93 -0.27 -19.36
N SER A 399 -10.82 0.92 -19.96
CA SER A 399 -11.84 1.49 -20.85
C SER A 399 -11.99 0.65 -22.13
N ALA A 400 -10.90 0.14 -22.68
CA ALA A 400 -10.95 -0.78 -23.82
C ALA A 400 -11.66 -2.10 -23.46
N GLN A 401 -11.38 -2.66 -22.28
CA GLN A 401 -12.06 -3.86 -21.78
C GLN A 401 -13.56 -3.64 -21.58
N LEU A 402 -13.96 -2.49 -21.04
CA LEU A 402 -15.37 -2.15 -20.84
C LEU A 402 -16.12 -2.02 -22.16
N ALA A 403 -15.52 -1.41 -23.19
CA ALA A 403 -16.15 -1.30 -24.51
C ALA A 403 -16.47 -2.68 -25.11
N ASP A 404 -15.53 -3.62 -24.99
CA ASP A 404 -15.71 -5.00 -25.42
C ASP A 404 -16.76 -5.76 -24.56
N VAL A 405 -16.79 -5.54 -23.24
CA VAL A 405 -17.83 -6.09 -22.34
C VAL A 405 -19.22 -5.64 -22.77
N ARG A 406 -19.41 -4.34 -23.03
CA ARG A 406 -20.70 -3.77 -23.46
C ARG A 406 -21.17 -4.38 -24.78
N ALA A 407 -20.27 -4.47 -25.76
CA ALA A 407 -20.58 -5.12 -27.03
C ALA A 407 -21.07 -6.56 -26.84
N ARG A 408 -20.40 -7.34 -25.98
CA ARG A 408 -20.80 -8.75 -25.69
C ARG A 408 -22.09 -8.87 -24.88
N ALA A 409 -22.35 -7.93 -23.97
CA ALA A 409 -23.57 -7.87 -23.17
C ALA A 409 -24.80 -7.60 -24.06
N ASP A 410 -24.70 -6.66 -25.00
CA ASP A 410 -25.80 -6.31 -25.93
C ASP A 410 -26.22 -7.49 -26.84
N HIS A 411 -25.33 -8.46 -27.05
CA HIS A 411 -25.62 -9.71 -27.77
C HIS A 411 -26.22 -10.81 -26.88
N SER A 412 -26.06 -10.73 -25.56
CA SER A 412 -26.53 -11.74 -24.59
C SER A 412 -27.90 -11.39 -23.98
N PHE A 413 -28.31 -10.13 -24.05
CA PHE A 413 -29.61 -9.62 -23.56
C PHE A 413 -30.68 -9.48 -24.66
N LYS A 414 -30.38 -9.94 -25.88
CA LYS A 414 -31.35 -10.15 -26.99
C LYS A 414 -31.70 -11.62 -27.07
#